data_AF-A0A0K0DDR3-F1
#
_entry.id   AF-A0A0K0DDR3-F1
#
_cell.length_a   1.000
_cell.length_b   1.000
_cell.length_c   1.000
_cell.angle_alpha   90.00
_cell.angle_beta   90.00
_cell.angle_gamma   90.00
#
_symmetry.space_group_name_H-M   'P 1'
#
loop_
_entity.id
_entity.type
_entity.pdbx_description
1 polymer ?
#
loop_
_entity_poly.entity_id
_entity_poly.type
_entity_poly.pdbx_seq_one_letter_code
_entity_poly.pdbx_strand_id
1 'polypeptide(L)'
;MTDSELNKLKGQSLGPITATPAKIPLLVVMRNGGSGRSDTLSGCELIIPCGFGMDFWVALQLRTARASGMRDDLTAHLEASRFHFPTDLVDSQSGLEDIKRMQSEHEAKYERRPHNRRVLYWDKLSIKYPFTFEYEELVNDWLAAKV
;
A
#
# COMPACT_ATOMS: atom_id res chain seq x y z
N MET A 1 -10.93 -30.13 5.63
CA MET A 1 -12.40 -30.01 5.81
C MET A 1 -12.84 -28.86 4.96
N THR A 2 -13.88 -29.04 4.16
CA THR A 2 -14.39 -27.99 3.27
C THR A 2 -15.30 -27.04 4.05
N ASP A 3 -15.44 -25.80 3.58
CA ASP A 3 -16.36 -24.82 4.20
C ASP A 3 -17.80 -25.31 4.23
N SER A 4 -18.22 -26.06 3.22
CA SER A 4 -19.55 -26.66 3.16
C SER A 4 -19.79 -27.64 4.30
N GLU A 5 -18.80 -28.49 4.59
CA GLU A 5 -18.85 -29.44 5.72
C GLU A 5 -18.89 -28.71 7.07
N LEU A 6 -18.08 -27.65 7.23
CA LEU A 6 -18.08 -26.82 8.43
C LEU A 6 -19.45 -26.17 8.66
N ASN A 7 -20.06 -25.62 7.61
CA ASN A 7 -21.36 -24.97 7.72
C ASN A 7 -22.49 -25.96 8.01
N LYS A 8 -22.43 -27.18 7.47
CA LYS A 8 -23.35 -28.26 7.84
C LYS A 8 -23.25 -28.61 9.33
N LEU A 9 -22.04 -28.72 9.86
CA LEU A 9 -21.81 -28.97 11.30
C LEU A 9 -22.33 -27.84 12.18
N LYS A 10 -22.11 -26.57 11.77
CA LYS A 10 -22.70 -25.40 12.46
C LYS A 10 -24.23 -25.43 12.45
N GLY A 11 -24.86 -25.93 11.39
CA GLY A 11 -26.32 -26.09 11.32
C GLY A 11 -26.87 -27.17 12.25
N GLN A 12 -26.06 -28.14 12.66
CA GLN A 12 -26.47 -29.26 13.53
C GLN A 12 -26.42 -28.92 15.02
N SER A 13 -25.67 -27.90 15.42
CA SER A 13 -25.53 -27.49 16.82
C SER A 13 -25.70 -25.98 16.96
N LEU A 14 -26.61 -25.56 17.83
CA LEU A 14 -26.84 -24.13 18.14
C LEU A 14 -25.71 -23.51 18.98
N GLY A 15 -24.86 -24.34 19.61
CA GLY A 15 -23.76 -23.88 20.45
C GLY A 15 -22.50 -23.51 19.64
N PRO A 16 -21.63 -22.63 20.18
CA PRO A 16 -20.38 -22.31 19.53
C PRO A 16 -19.47 -23.54 19.44
N ILE A 17 -18.96 -23.83 18.23
CA ILE A 17 -17.94 -24.87 18.04
C ILE A 17 -16.67 -24.39 18.74
N THR A 18 -16.34 -25.02 19.87
CA THR A 18 -15.24 -24.58 20.74
C THR A 18 -13.87 -25.07 20.24
N ALA A 19 -13.82 -26.24 19.60
CA ALA A 19 -12.59 -26.79 19.04
C ALA A 19 -12.88 -27.66 17.80
N THR A 20 -11.92 -27.65 16.87
CA THR A 20 -11.88 -28.52 15.69
C THR A 20 -10.60 -29.36 15.76
N PRO A 21 -10.57 -30.59 15.21
CA PRO A 21 -9.36 -31.41 15.18
C PRO A 21 -8.18 -30.79 14.40
N ALA A 22 -8.44 -29.79 13.55
CA ALA A 22 -7.40 -29.12 12.78
C ALA A 22 -6.45 -28.33 13.71
N LYS A 23 -5.16 -28.66 13.65
CA LYS A 23 -4.07 -27.93 14.31
C LYS A 23 -3.25 -27.23 13.23
N ILE A 24 -3.37 -25.91 13.14
CA ILE A 24 -2.73 -25.10 12.12
C ILE A 24 -1.59 -24.32 12.77
N PRO A 25 -0.32 -24.51 12.36
CA PRO A 25 0.77 -23.70 12.86
C PRO A 25 0.66 -22.27 12.30
N LEU A 26 0.95 -21.27 13.12
CA LEU A 26 0.94 -19.86 12.75
C LEU A 26 2.10 -19.14 13.43
N LEU A 27 2.66 -18.15 12.73
CA LEU A 27 3.70 -17.29 13.26
C LEU A 27 3.15 -15.87 13.38
N VAL A 28 3.29 -15.27 14.57
CA VAL A 28 2.90 -13.88 14.84
C VAL A 28 4.17 -13.06 15.01
N VAL A 29 4.33 -12.03 14.17
CA VAL A 29 5.44 -11.08 14.26
C VAL A 29 4.90 -9.75 14.76
N MET A 30 5.39 -9.29 15.90
CA MET A 30 5.02 -7.98 16.44
C MET A 30 6.00 -6.95 15.92
N ARG A 31 5.50 -5.93 15.21
CA ARG A 31 6.31 -4.81 14.70
C ARG A 31 6.06 -3.58 15.55
N ASN A 32 7.15 -2.97 16.02
CA ASN A 32 7.12 -1.72 16.75
C ASN A 32 7.90 -0.67 15.96
N GLY A 33 7.34 0.53 15.84
CA GLY A 33 7.98 1.66 15.17
C GLY A 33 9.28 2.15 15.82
N GLY A 34 9.65 1.68 17.01
CA GLY A 34 10.95 1.98 17.64
C GLY A 34 11.11 3.42 18.15
N SER A 35 10.15 4.30 17.89
CA SER A 35 10.16 5.71 18.29
C SER A 35 9.62 5.96 19.71
N GLY A 36 9.21 4.91 20.43
CA GLY A 36 8.59 5.01 21.76
C GLY A 36 7.19 5.64 21.76
N ARG A 37 6.67 6.04 20.60
CA ARG A 37 5.30 6.48 20.37
C ARG A 37 4.56 5.43 19.54
N SER A 38 3.23 5.38 19.71
CA SER A 38 2.38 4.56 18.84
C SER A 38 2.51 5.09 17.42
N ASP A 39 3.16 4.31 16.56
CA ASP A 39 3.30 4.59 15.13
C ASP A 39 2.18 3.87 14.37
N THR A 40 1.71 4.42 13.25
CA THR A 40 0.64 3.82 12.41
C THR A 40 1.05 2.48 11.83
N LEU A 41 2.36 2.25 11.70
CA LEU A 41 2.97 0.98 11.26
C LEU A 41 3.26 0.00 12.41
N SER A 42 2.88 0.34 13.65
CA SER A 42 3.00 -0.59 14.77
C SER A 42 1.80 -1.55 14.76
N GLY A 43 2.07 -2.84 14.81
CA GLY A 43 1.03 -3.85 14.67
C GLY A 43 1.55 -5.28 14.76
N CYS A 44 0.68 -6.22 14.37
CA CYS A 44 1.03 -7.63 14.27
C CYS A 44 0.89 -8.12 12.83
N GLU A 45 1.87 -8.89 12.37
CA GLU A 45 1.80 -9.64 11.13
C GLU A 45 1.49 -11.11 11.46
N LEU A 46 0.53 -11.68 10.73
CA LEU A 46 0.13 -13.07 10.84
C LEU A 46 0.64 -13.83 9.62
N ILE A 47 1.60 -14.73 9.83
CA ILE A 47 2.14 -15.60 8.78
C ILE A 47 1.48 -16.96 8.93
N ILE A 48 0.75 -17.37 7.89
CA ILE A 48 -0.13 -18.53 7.87
C ILE A 48 0.26 -19.44 6.69
N PRO A 49 0.22 -20.78 6.84
CA PRO A 49 0.46 -21.70 5.73
C PRO A 49 -0.52 -21.49 4.56
N CYS A 50 -0.05 -21.77 3.35
CA CYS A 50 -0.89 -21.72 2.15
C CYS A 50 -2.11 -22.65 2.28
N GLY A 51 -3.28 -22.18 1.84
CA GLY A 51 -4.54 -22.93 1.89
C GLY A 51 -5.52 -22.49 2.98
N PHE A 52 -5.05 -21.82 4.04
CA PHE A 52 -5.90 -21.33 5.14
C PHE A 52 -6.16 -19.82 5.12
N GLY A 53 -5.65 -19.10 4.11
CA GLY A 53 -5.72 -17.64 4.05
C GLY A 53 -7.14 -17.09 4.11
N MET A 54 -8.08 -17.71 3.38
CA MET A 54 -9.47 -17.26 3.35
C MET A 54 -10.18 -17.50 4.70
N ASP A 55 -9.95 -18.64 5.33
CA ASP A 55 -10.54 -18.98 6.63
C ASP A 55 -10.19 -17.96 7.70
N PHE A 56 -8.91 -17.58 7.76
CA PHE A 56 -8.42 -16.56 8.69
C PHE A 56 -8.91 -15.16 8.32
N TRP A 57 -8.94 -14.82 7.04
CA TRP A 57 -9.46 -13.53 6.57
C TRP A 57 -10.92 -13.32 6.98
N VAL A 58 -11.79 -14.31 6.76
CA VAL A 58 -13.20 -14.27 7.17
C VAL A 58 -13.30 -14.18 8.69
N ALA A 59 -12.52 -14.97 9.44
CA ALA A 59 -12.53 -14.93 10.90
C ALA A 59 -12.16 -13.54 11.45
N LEU A 60 -11.15 -12.88 10.88
CA LEU A 60 -10.76 -11.51 11.25
C LEU A 60 -11.89 -10.51 10.94
N GLN A 61 -12.49 -10.61 9.76
CA GLN A 61 -13.57 -9.71 9.34
C GLN A 61 -14.82 -9.83 10.24
N LEU A 62 -15.13 -11.06 10.70
CA LEU A 62 -16.21 -11.32 11.67
C LEU A 62 -15.90 -10.79 13.08
N ARG A 63 -14.62 -10.59 13.42
CA ARG A 63 -14.16 -10.04 14.70
C ARG A 63 -13.81 -8.55 14.60
N THR A 64 -14.49 -7.81 13.73
CA THR A 64 -14.40 -6.35 13.55
C THR A 64 -13.15 -5.80 12.87
N ALA A 65 -12.24 -6.65 12.38
CA ALA A 65 -11.14 -6.17 11.54
C ALA A 65 -11.69 -5.50 10.26
N ARG A 66 -10.95 -4.54 9.72
CA ARG A 66 -11.29 -3.85 8.47
C ARG A 66 -10.18 -4.07 7.44
N ALA A 67 -10.57 -4.34 6.21
CA ALA A 67 -9.65 -4.46 5.10
C ALA A 67 -9.04 -3.10 4.76
N SER A 68 -7.73 -3.09 4.56
CA SER A 68 -6.92 -1.93 4.19
C SER A 68 -6.32 -2.18 2.82
N GLY A 69 -6.37 -1.19 1.93
CA GLY A 69 -5.79 -1.28 0.59
C GLY A 69 -4.40 -0.66 0.49
N MET A 70 -3.84 -0.68 -0.71
CA MET A 70 -2.55 -0.04 -1.02
C MET A 70 -2.56 1.48 -0.73
N ARG A 71 -3.70 2.16 -0.93
CA ARG A 71 -3.82 3.59 -0.61
C ARG A 71 -3.67 3.85 0.89
N ASP A 72 -4.30 3.00 1.69
CA ASP A 72 -4.29 3.13 3.15
C ASP A 72 -2.90 2.80 3.70
N ASP A 73 -2.21 1.83 3.08
CA ASP A 73 -0.82 1.50 3.39
C ASP A 73 0.13 2.68 3.08
N LEU A 74 0.01 3.29 1.90
CA LEU A 74 0.76 4.50 1.56
C LEU A 74 0.49 5.65 2.56
N THR A 75 -0.78 5.80 2.98
CA THR A 75 -1.16 6.82 3.97
C THR A 75 -0.56 6.50 5.33
N ALA A 76 -0.56 5.24 5.76
CA ALA A 76 0.05 4.81 7.01
C ALA A 76 1.56 5.08 7.02
N HIS A 77 2.26 4.79 5.92
CA HIS A 77 3.68 5.12 5.75
C HIS A 77 3.94 6.64 5.84
N LEU A 78 3.11 7.44 5.17
CA LEU A 78 3.20 8.90 5.22
C LEU A 78 2.99 9.44 6.65
N GLU A 79 1.96 8.97 7.35
CA GLU A 79 1.68 9.35 8.75
C GLU A 79 2.81 8.92 9.71
N ALA A 80 3.44 7.78 9.42
CA ALA A 80 4.63 7.31 10.13
C ALA A 80 5.90 8.11 9.80
N SER A 81 5.84 9.05 8.85
CA SER A 81 7.01 9.76 8.30
C SER A 81 8.10 8.80 7.79
N ARG A 82 7.68 7.70 7.16
CA ARG A 82 8.57 6.70 6.57
C ARG A 82 8.35 6.62 5.08
N PHE A 83 9.43 6.38 4.34
CA PHE A 83 9.34 6.09 2.92
C PHE A 83 8.60 4.77 2.68
N HIS A 84 7.72 4.78 1.68
CA HIS A 84 7.06 3.62 1.12
C HIS A 84 7.82 3.15 -0.12
N PHE A 85 8.29 1.91 -0.10
CA PHE A 85 8.91 1.30 -1.28
C PHE A 85 7.82 0.72 -2.19
N PRO A 86 7.86 0.93 -3.53
CA PRO A 86 8.91 1.61 -4.30
C PRO A 86 8.66 3.11 -4.57
N THR A 87 7.48 3.63 -4.26
CA THR A 87 7.02 4.95 -4.72
C THR A 87 7.89 6.12 -4.29
N ASP A 88 8.44 6.05 -3.08
CA ASP A 88 9.13 7.18 -2.46
C ASP A 88 10.65 7.12 -2.65
N LEU A 89 11.19 6.00 -3.15
CA LEU A 89 12.64 5.80 -3.33
C LEU A 89 13.08 6.14 -4.75
N VAL A 90 13.36 7.43 -4.96
CA VAL A 90 13.73 8.03 -6.26
C VAL A 90 15.08 7.56 -6.82
N ASP A 91 15.95 7.02 -5.97
CA ASP A 91 17.28 6.53 -6.30
C ASP A 91 17.29 5.06 -6.77
N SER A 92 16.26 4.30 -6.41
CA SER A 92 16.13 2.89 -6.75
C SER A 92 15.69 2.69 -8.21
N GLN A 93 16.15 1.61 -8.85
CA GLN A 93 15.69 1.25 -10.21
C GLN A 93 14.17 1.10 -10.27
N SER A 94 13.57 0.48 -9.25
CA SER A 94 12.12 0.32 -9.15
C SER A 94 11.38 1.65 -8.98
N GLY A 95 11.97 2.63 -8.28
CA GLY A 95 11.40 3.97 -8.15
C GLY A 95 11.46 4.74 -9.47
N LEU A 96 12.56 4.65 -10.22
CA LEU A 96 12.66 5.24 -11.56
C LEU A 96 11.62 4.66 -12.53
N GLU A 97 11.36 3.36 -12.48
CA GLU A 97 10.31 2.70 -13.25
C GLU A 97 8.90 3.18 -12.83
N ASP A 98 8.67 3.36 -11.54
CA ASP A 98 7.41 3.87 -11.01
C ASP A 98 7.16 5.34 -11.42
N ILE A 99 8.18 6.20 -11.33
CA ILE A 99 8.10 7.60 -11.79
C ILE A 99 7.72 7.65 -13.27
N LYS A 100 8.36 6.84 -14.12
CA LYS A 100 8.01 6.75 -15.56
C LYS A 100 6.59 6.26 -15.78
N ARG A 101 6.13 5.26 -15.00
CA ARG A 101 4.75 4.79 -15.04
C ARG A 101 3.78 5.92 -14.67
N MET A 102 4.00 6.59 -13.54
CA MET A 102 3.17 7.72 -13.08
C MET A 102 3.13 8.85 -14.09
N GLN A 103 4.27 9.20 -14.71
CA GLN A 103 4.35 10.19 -15.77
C GLN A 103 3.41 9.83 -16.93
N SER A 104 3.51 8.60 -17.45
CA SER A 104 2.68 8.16 -18.58
C SER A 104 1.18 8.18 -18.25
N GLU A 105 0.80 7.81 -17.03
CA GLU A 105 -0.59 7.85 -16.56
C GLU A 105 -1.12 9.29 -16.45
N HIS A 106 -0.29 10.20 -15.95
CA HIS A 106 -0.65 11.61 -15.81
C HIS A 106 -0.73 12.33 -17.15
N GLU A 107 0.19 12.06 -18.08
CA GLU A 107 0.16 12.57 -19.45
C GLU A 107 -1.09 12.08 -20.17
N ALA A 108 -1.40 10.78 -20.11
CA ALA A 108 -2.61 10.23 -20.72
C ALA A 108 -3.88 10.87 -20.12
N LYS A 109 -3.92 11.09 -18.81
CA LYS A 109 -5.04 11.76 -18.12
C LYS A 109 -5.16 13.23 -18.53
N TYR A 110 -4.05 13.91 -18.76
CA TYR A 110 -4.02 15.29 -19.23
C TYR A 110 -4.50 15.39 -20.68
N GLU A 111 -3.99 14.53 -21.57
CA GLU A 111 -4.35 14.49 -22.98
C GLU A 111 -5.81 14.09 -23.21
N ARG A 112 -6.40 13.28 -22.32
CA ARG A 112 -7.83 12.94 -22.39
C ARG A 112 -8.75 14.15 -22.17
N ARG A 113 -8.29 15.22 -21.52
CA ARG A 113 -9.11 16.43 -21.31
C ARG A 113 -9.13 17.27 -22.60
N PRO A 114 -10.23 17.93 -22.95
CA PRO A 114 -10.25 18.85 -24.09
C PRO A 114 -9.39 20.08 -23.80
N HIS A 115 -8.79 20.68 -24.84
CA HIS A 115 -7.81 21.76 -24.73
C HIS A 115 -8.27 22.93 -23.81
N ASN A 116 -9.52 23.36 -23.93
CA ASN A 116 -10.10 24.44 -23.11
C ASN A 116 -10.34 24.09 -21.63
N ARG A 117 -10.22 22.81 -21.25
CA ARG A 117 -10.32 22.32 -19.85
C ARG A 117 -8.98 21.85 -19.30
N ARG A 118 -7.90 21.91 -20.10
CA ARG A 118 -6.55 21.58 -19.64
C ARG A 118 -5.94 22.77 -18.90
N VAL A 119 -5.07 22.47 -17.94
CA VAL A 119 -4.22 23.47 -17.29
C VAL A 119 -3.07 23.81 -18.25
N LEU A 120 -2.78 25.08 -18.44
CA LEU A 120 -1.65 25.53 -19.26
C LEU A 120 -0.41 25.63 -18.37
N TYR A 121 0.30 24.51 -18.21
CA TYR A 121 1.43 24.40 -17.28
C TYR A 121 2.59 25.35 -17.63
N TRP A 122 2.98 25.41 -18.90
CA TRP A 122 4.04 26.31 -19.34
C TRP A 122 3.54 27.76 -19.40
N ASP A 123 2.54 28.05 -20.24
CA ASP A 123 2.14 29.43 -20.54
C ASP A 123 1.60 30.22 -19.35
N LYS A 124 0.89 29.57 -18.42
CA LYS A 124 0.27 30.25 -17.27
C LYS A 124 0.99 30.03 -15.95
N LEU A 125 1.64 28.89 -15.76
CA LEU A 125 2.27 28.52 -14.48
C LEU A 125 3.79 28.47 -14.54
N SER A 126 4.41 28.60 -15.72
CA SER A 126 5.87 28.47 -15.91
C SER A 126 6.44 27.16 -15.35
N ILE A 127 5.66 26.08 -15.42
CA ILE A 127 6.06 24.74 -14.96
C ILE A 127 6.61 23.96 -16.15
N LYS A 128 7.91 23.64 -16.12
CA LYS A 128 8.62 22.88 -17.17
C LYS A 128 8.25 21.40 -17.18
N TYR A 129 8.21 20.75 -16.01
CA TYR A 129 7.96 19.32 -15.85
C TYR A 129 6.70 19.09 -14.99
N PRO A 130 5.50 19.07 -15.58
CA PRO A 130 4.26 18.95 -14.81
C PRO A 130 3.90 17.52 -14.38
N PHE A 131 4.52 16.50 -14.96
CA PHE A 131 4.16 15.08 -14.74
C PHE A 131 5.35 14.20 -14.31
N THR A 132 6.54 14.78 -14.18
CA THR A 132 7.77 14.09 -13.79
C THR A 132 8.60 15.01 -12.89
N PHE A 133 9.52 14.43 -12.13
CA PHE A 133 10.49 15.16 -11.33
C PHE A 133 11.88 14.88 -11.89
N GLU A 134 12.41 15.82 -12.67
CA GLU A 134 13.77 15.73 -13.23
C GLU A 134 14.82 16.08 -12.16
N TYR A 135 15.01 15.17 -11.21
CA TYR A 135 15.98 15.33 -10.11
C TYR A 135 17.41 15.50 -10.62
N GLU A 136 17.77 14.84 -11.74
CA GLU A 136 19.11 14.97 -12.33
C GLU A 136 19.39 16.40 -12.80
N GLU A 137 18.43 17.04 -13.49
CA GLU A 137 18.57 18.44 -13.89
C GLU A 137 18.69 19.36 -12.67
N LEU A 138 17.82 19.15 -11.67
CA LEU A 138 17.85 19.94 -10.44
C LEU A 138 19.21 19.83 -9.72
N VAL A 139 19.75 18.62 -9.57
CA VAL A 139 21.04 18.41 -8.90
C VAL A 139 22.17 19.03 -9.71
N ASN A 140 22.17 18.89 -11.03
CA ASN A 140 23.18 19.48 -11.91
C ASN A 140 23.18 21.02 -11.82
N ASP A 141 22.01 21.65 -11.82
CA ASP A 141 21.88 23.10 -11.68
C ASP A 141 22.43 23.58 -10.33
N TRP A 142 22.13 22.86 -9.24
CA TRP A 142 22.64 23.19 -7.90
C TRP A 142 24.15 23.03 -7.78
N LEU A 143 24.73 22.05 -8.48
CA LEU A 143 26.18 21.84 -8.52
C LEU A 143 26.88 22.91 -9.37
N ALA A 144 26.28 23.31 -10.50
CA ALA A 144 26.80 24.37 -11.36
C ALA A 144 26.75 25.74 -10.67
N ALA A 145 25.70 26.04 -9.90
CA ALA A 145 25.55 27.29 -9.19
C ALA A 145 26.51 27.48 -8.00
N LYS A 146 27.22 26.42 -7.58
CA LYS A 146 28.24 26.48 -6.51
C LYS A 146 29.63 26.89 -7.01
N VAL A 147 29.84 26.94 -8.33
CA VAL A 147 31.07 27.40 -8.98
C VAL A 147 31.01 28.90 -9.22
#